data_AF-A0A943J7P0-F1
#
_entry.id   AF-A0A943J7P0-F1
#
_cell.length_a   1.000
_cell.length_b   1.000
_cell.length_c   1.000
_cell.angle_alpha   90.00
_cell.angle_beta   90.00
_cell.angle_gamma   90.00
#
_symmetry.space_group_name_H-M   'P 1'
#
loop_
_entity.id
_entity.type
_entity.pdbx_description
1 polymer ?
#
loop_
_entity_poly.entity_id
_entity_poly.type
_entity_poly.pdbx_seq_one_letter_code
_entity_poly.pdbx_strand_id
1 'polypeptide(L)'
;MNNIDLNAIIERCNKVTQDTWTAYIEGVTHTSGSSFIMVTDKSGNRKQDLEVIGATNDDLEFITHAKQDIPLLIAEIEYLKSMLSK
;
A
#
# COMPACT_ATOMS: atom_id res chain seq x y z
N MET A 1 -8.19 -25.67 5.27
CA MET A 1 -8.35 -24.67 4.20
C MET A 1 -8.54 -23.32 4.88
N ASN A 2 -7.65 -22.37 4.62
CA ASN A 2 -7.90 -21.00 5.09
C ASN A 2 -9.11 -20.46 4.33
N ASN A 3 -10.13 -20.07 5.09
CA ASN A 3 -11.37 -19.50 4.57
C ASN A 3 -11.15 -18.01 4.25
N ILE A 4 -10.15 -17.72 3.41
CA ILE A 4 -9.83 -16.34 3.02
C ILE A 4 -10.94 -15.86 2.08
N ASP A 5 -11.70 -14.88 2.54
CA ASP A 5 -12.64 -14.14 1.71
C ASP A 5 -11.88 -13.14 0.83
N LEU A 6 -11.52 -13.59 -0.38
CA LEU A 6 -10.82 -12.77 -1.36
C LEU A 6 -11.64 -11.55 -1.79
N ASN A 7 -12.98 -11.68 -1.87
CA ASN A 7 -13.84 -10.57 -2.25
C ASN A 7 -13.80 -9.45 -1.20
N ALA A 8 -13.79 -9.82 0.08
CA ALA A 8 -13.65 -8.85 1.15
C ALA A 8 -12.28 -8.13 1.13
N ILE A 9 -11.20 -8.82 0.72
CA ILE A 9 -9.88 -8.18 0.54
C ILE A 9 -9.93 -7.20 -0.63
N ILE A 10 -10.45 -7.63 -1.79
CA ILE A 10 -10.61 -6.79 -2.98
C ILE A 10 -11.41 -5.52 -2.66
N GLU A 11 -12.52 -5.66 -1.92
CA GLU A 11 -13.35 -4.53 -1.54
C GLU A 11 -12.58 -3.50 -0.68
N ARG A 12 -11.77 -3.95 0.27
CA ARG A 12 -10.92 -3.05 1.07
C ARG A 12 -9.88 -2.33 0.20
N CYS A 13 -9.25 -3.03 -0.74
CA CYS A 13 -8.30 -2.45 -1.68
C CYS A 13 -8.94 -1.39 -2.60
N ASN A 14 -10.18 -1.62 -3.04
CA ASN A 14 -10.89 -0.69 -3.91
C ASN A 14 -11.43 0.54 -3.16
N LYS A 15 -11.65 0.44 -1.83
CA LYS A 15 -12.14 1.54 -1.00
C LYS A 15 -11.08 2.61 -0.69
N VAL A 16 -9.80 2.25 -0.67
CA VAL A 16 -8.72 3.21 -0.42
C VAL A 16 -8.40 4.03 -1.68
N THR A 17 -7.77 5.18 -1.50
CA THR A 17 -7.37 6.02 -2.65
C THR A 17 -6.43 5.25 -3.57
N GLN A 18 -6.51 5.50 -4.88
CA GLN A 18 -5.62 4.90 -5.87
C GLN A 18 -4.35 5.75 -6.07
N ASP A 19 -4.05 6.61 -5.09
CA ASP A 19 -2.86 7.45 -5.06
C ASP A 19 -1.64 6.61 -4.68
N THR A 20 -0.47 7.05 -5.12
CA THR A 20 0.81 6.43 -4.76
C THR A 20 1.22 6.87 -3.37
N TRP A 21 1.63 5.92 -2.54
CA TRP A 21 2.14 6.17 -1.20
C TRP A 21 3.62 5.83 -1.17
N THR A 22 4.43 6.78 -0.70
CA THR A 22 5.89 6.64 -0.61
C THR A 22 6.33 6.98 0.80
N ALA A 23 7.09 6.11 1.46
CA ALA A 23 7.65 6.38 2.77
C ALA A 23 8.74 7.45 2.64
N TYR A 24 8.54 8.58 3.31
CA TYR A 24 9.53 9.63 3.48
C TYR A 24 10.07 9.53 4.90
N ILE A 25 11.33 9.14 5.02
CA ILE A 25 12.00 8.79 6.27
C ILE A 25 13.04 9.86 6.59
N GLU A 26 12.92 10.49 7.76
CA GLU A 26 13.84 11.55 8.18
C GLU A 26 15.25 10.96 8.38
N GLY A 27 16.25 11.64 7.82
CA GLY A 27 17.65 11.22 7.86
C GLY A 27 18.01 10.16 6.82
N VAL A 28 17.04 9.65 6.05
CA VAL A 28 17.27 8.64 4.99
C VAL A 28 16.83 9.17 3.63
N THR A 29 15.55 9.50 3.46
CA THR A 29 15.00 9.97 2.17
C THR A 29 14.70 11.47 2.15
N HIS A 30 14.73 12.14 3.32
CA HIS A 30 14.76 13.60 3.45
C HIS A 30 15.56 14.03 4.70
N THR A 31 15.85 15.33 4.84
CA THR A 31 16.82 15.83 5.83
C THR A 31 16.23 16.60 7.01
N SER A 32 14.91 16.78 7.07
CA SER A 32 14.27 17.54 8.15
C SER A 32 12.78 17.24 8.28
N GLY A 33 12.26 17.30 9.51
CA GLY A 33 10.84 17.10 9.84
C GLY A 33 10.54 15.63 10.16
N SER A 34 9.36 15.28 10.64
CA SER A 34 9.04 13.87 10.95
C SER A 34 9.10 12.96 9.72
N SER A 35 9.29 11.66 9.92
CA SER A 35 9.00 10.66 8.89
C SER A 35 7.48 10.59 8.64
N PHE A 36 7.07 10.50 7.37
CA PHE A 36 5.66 10.48 6.96
C PHE A 36 5.48 9.62 5.69
N ILE A 37 4.23 9.40 5.28
CA ILE A 37 3.93 8.83 3.95
C ILE A 37 3.51 9.97 3.03
N MET A 38 4.31 10.22 2.00
CA MET A 38 3.94 11.16 0.94
C MET A 38 2.89 10.51 0.05
N VAL A 39 1.81 11.25 -0.22
CA VAL A 39 0.73 10.81 -1.10
C VAL A 39 0.78 11.62 -2.40
N THR A 40 0.85 10.94 -3.55
CA THR A 40 0.78 11.58 -4.87
C THR A 40 -0.34 11.01 -5.72
N ASP A 41 -1.07 11.88 -6.41
CA ASP A 41 -2.08 11.42 -7.37
C ASP A 41 -1.45 10.76 -8.61
N LYS A 42 -2.30 10.26 -9.51
CA LYS A 42 -1.85 9.61 -10.76
C LYS A 42 -1.08 10.54 -11.71
N SER A 43 -1.21 11.85 -11.54
CA SER A 43 -0.48 12.86 -12.31
C SER A 43 0.83 13.28 -11.62
N GLY A 44 1.15 12.69 -10.47
CA GLY A 44 2.35 12.99 -9.68
C GLY A 44 2.22 14.21 -8.78
N ASN A 45 1.02 14.80 -8.65
CA ASN A 45 0.83 15.95 -7.76
C ASN A 45 0.75 15.48 -6.32
N ARG A 46 1.50 16.16 -5.43
CA ARG A 46 1.46 15.89 -3.99
C ARG A 46 0.09 16.27 -3.42
N LYS A 47 -0.47 15.37 -2.63
CA LYS A 47 -1.69 15.55 -1.83
C LYS A 47 -1.30 15.71 -0.35
N GLN A 48 -2.29 15.74 0.53
CA GLN A 48 -2.04 15.71 1.96
C GLN A 48 -1.29 14.42 2.34
N ASP A 49 -0.17 14.60 3.03
CA ASP A 49 0.64 13.50 3.55
C ASP A 49 -0.06 12.78 4.70
N LEU A 50 0.35 11.55 4.97
CA LEU A 50 -0.15 10.77 6.10
C LEU A 50 0.93 10.71 7.19
N GLU A 51 0.57 11.24 8.36
CA GLU A 51 1.34 11.15 9.59
C GLU A 51 0.86 9.92 10.37
N VAL A 52 1.73 8.92 10.53
CA VAL A 52 1.41 7.70 11.28
C VAL A 52 2.06 7.78 12.65
N ILE A 53 1.30 8.25 13.63
CA ILE A 53 1.82 8.49 14.99
C ILE A 53 2.21 7.18 15.66
N GLY A 54 3.46 7.12 16.13
CA GLY A 54 4.01 5.94 16.83
C GLY A 54 4.54 4.84 15.91
N ALA A 55 4.51 5.05 14.58
CA ALA A 55 5.14 4.15 13.63
C ALA A 55 6.67 4.29 13.65
N THR A 56 7.37 3.16 13.57
CA THR A 56 8.79 3.13 13.22
C THR A 56 8.97 3.38 11.73
N ASN A 57 10.22 3.60 11.29
CA ASN A 57 10.53 3.71 9.86
C ASN A 57 10.13 2.42 9.11
N ASP A 58 10.39 1.26 9.71
CA ASP A 58 10.04 -0.05 9.15
C ASP A 58 8.51 -0.22 9.03
N ASP A 59 7.73 0.31 9.98
CA ASP A 59 6.27 0.30 9.89
C ASP A 59 5.76 1.15 8.72
N LEU A 60 6.34 2.33 8.50
CA LEU A 60 6.00 3.20 7.36
C LEU A 60 6.31 2.49 6.04
N GLU A 61 7.50 1.91 5.92
CA GLU A 61 7.89 1.13 4.74
C GLU A 61 6.93 -0.04 4.52
N PHE A 62 6.65 -0.84 5.56
CA PHE A 62 5.72 -1.96 5.47
C PHE A 62 4.32 -1.52 5.01
N ILE A 63 3.78 -0.43 5.55
CA ILE A 63 2.46 0.10 5.15
C ILE A 63 2.46 0.49 3.66
N THR A 64 3.52 1.17 3.21
CA THR A 64 3.60 1.60 1.81
C THR A 64 3.77 0.43 0.85
N HIS A 65 4.59 -0.57 1.20
CA HIS A 65 4.72 -1.80 0.44
C HIS A 65 3.43 -2.62 0.43
N ALA A 66 2.79 -2.83 1.58
CA ALA A 66 1.53 -3.57 1.66
C ALA A 66 0.45 -2.97 0.76
N LYS A 67 0.35 -1.63 0.67
CA LYS A 67 -0.58 -0.97 -0.24
C LYS A 67 -0.33 -1.32 -1.71
N GLN A 68 0.93 -1.48 -2.12
CA GLN A 68 1.34 -1.80 -3.49
C GLN A 68 1.28 -3.30 -3.78
N ASP A 69 1.68 -4.13 -2.82
CA ASP A 69 1.81 -5.57 -2.95
C ASP A 69 0.45 -6.26 -2.94
N ILE A 70 -0.51 -5.83 -2.11
CA ILE A 70 -1.81 -6.51 -2.00
C ILE A 70 -2.55 -6.60 -3.36
N PRO A 71 -2.66 -5.52 -4.16
CA PRO A 71 -3.21 -5.62 -5.52
C PRO A 71 -2.50 -6.65 -6.42
N LEU A 72 -1.16 -6.73 -6.34
CA LEU A 72 -0.39 -7.71 -7.11
C LEU A 72 -0.65 -9.14 -6.64
N LEU A 73 -0.73 -9.35 -5.33
CA LEU A 73 -1.07 -10.63 -4.74
C LEU A 73 -2.49 -11.09 -5.10
N ILE A 74 -3.46 -10.17 -5.12
CA ILE A 74 -4.82 -10.45 -5.59
C ILE A 74 -4.79 -10.93 -7.05
N ALA A 75 -4.10 -10.20 -7.92
CA ALA A 75 -3.99 -10.54 -9.35
C ALA A 75 -3.36 -11.92 -9.55
N GLU A 76 -2.30 -12.24 -8.80
CA GLU A 76 -1.65 -13.54 -8.85
C GLU A 76 -2.59 -14.66 -8.37
N ILE A 77 -3.34 -14.44 -7.28
CA ILE A 77 -4.33 -15.42 -6.79
C ILE A 77 -5.42 -15.66 -7.84
N GLU A 78 -5.93 -14.63 -8.50
CA GLU A 78 -6.93 -14.77 -9.56
C GLU A 78 -6.37 -15.51 -10.78
N TYR A 79 -5.13 -15.20 -11.17
CA TYR A 79 -4.43 -15.90 -12.23
C TYR A 79 -4.30 -17.40 -11.92
N LEU A 80 -3.80 -17.76 -10.74
CA LEU A 80 -3.66 -19.15 -10.31
C LEU A 80 -5.01 -19.87 -10.27
N LYS A 81 -6.07 -19.22 -9.77
CA LYS A 81 -7.43 -19.79 -9.80
C LYS A 81 -7.90 -20.08 -11.22
N SER A 82 -7.65 -19.17 -12.16
CA SER A 82 -8.03 -19.36 -13.57
C SER A 82 -7.30 -20.53 -14.24
N MET A 83 -6.08 -20.82 -13.80
CA MET A 83 -5.27 -21.93 -14.29
C MET A 83 -5.73 -23.27 -13.71
N LEU A 84 -6.23 -23.28 -12.47
CA LEU A 84 -6.74 -24.47 -11.79
C LEU A 84 -8.19 -24.82 -12.14
N SER A 85 -8.96 -23.87 -12.67
CA SER A 85 -10.34 -24.08 -13.13
C SER A 85 -10.45 -24.67 -14.54
N LYS A 86 -9.32 -25.01 -15.16
CA LYS A 86 -9.24 -25.72 -16.45
C LYS A 86 -8.96 -27.20 -16.20
#